data_AF-A0A838Y2K1-F1
#
_entry.id   AF-A0A838Y2K1-F1
#
_cell.length_a   1.000
_cell.length_b   1.000
_cell.length_c   1.000
_cell.angle_alpha   90.00
_cell.angle_beta   90.00
_cell.angle_gamma   90.00
#
_symmetry.space_group_name_H-M   'P 1'
#
loop_
_entity.id
_entity.type
_entity.pdbx_description
1 polymer ?
#
loop_
_entity_poly.entity_id
_entity_poly.type
_entity_poly.pdbx_seq_one_letter_code
_entity_poly.pdbx_strand_id
1 'polypeptide(L)'
;MVLKVHDTPQEAAKPAAPTKETVTDSKGRVITLRQLDPLQQARLVMAVGGDVAANATYMNGFALPAAMVEYIDEDYYGLPGTITQLEGMLKILGTEGMAAINLHMLAKFEAMKEEADKAAQSAEQAAAKN
;
A
#
# COMPACT_ATOMS: atom_id res chain seq x y z
N MET A 1 22.39 21.02 11.21
CA MET A 1 21.24 21.41 10.36
C MET A 1 19.99 21.23 11.21
N VAL A 2 19.40 22.33 11.68
CA VAL A 2 18.26 22.29 12.62
C VAL A 2 16.98 22.42 11.80
N LEU A 3 16.17 21.37 11.77
CA LEU A 3 14.83 21.40 11.17
C LEU A 3 13.95 22.37 11.98
N LYS A 4 13.50 23.44 11.34
CA LYS A 4 12.46 24.33 11.88
C LYS A 4 11.10 23.68 11.65
N VAL A 5 10.43 23.29 12.72
CA VAL A 5 9.01 22.92 12.70
C VAL A 5 8.23 24.21 12.93
N HIS A 6 7.39 24.59 11.99
CA HIS A 6 6.54 25.76 12.11
C HIS A 6 5.35 25.43 13.03
N ASP A 7 5.39 25.90 14.27
CA ASP A 7 4.20 26.00 15.12
C ASP A 7 3.36 27.18 14.66
N THR A 8 2.34 26.89 13.85
CA THR A 8 1.15 27.75 13.76
C THR A 8 -0.01 26.87 14.20
N PRO A 9 -0.85 27.29 15.16
CA PRO A 9 -2.05 26.55 15.52
C PRO A 9 -3.09 26.79 14.41
N GLN A 10 -2.84 26.19 13.24
CA GLN A 10 -3.88 25.93 12.28
C GLN A 10 -4.68 24.78 12.87
N GLU A 11 -5.96 25.05 13.17
CA GLU A 11 -6.93 24.04 13.57
C GLU A 11 -6.84 22.90 12.55
N ALA A 12 -6.13 21.85 12.95
CA ALA A 12 -5.82 20.75 12.06
C ALA A 12 -7.15 20.10 11.74
N ALA A 13 -7.62 20.28 10.51
CA ALA A 13 -8.65 19.45 9.93
C ALA A 13 -8.23 18.01 10.27
N LYS A 14 -8.99 17.34 11.15
CA LYS A 14 -8.68 15.97 11.56
C LYS A 14 -8.41 15.21 10.27
N PRO A 15 -7.19 14.65 10.07
CA PRO A 15 -6.94 13.87 8.89
C PRO A 15 -8.04 12.81 8.83
N ALA A 16 -8.77 12.79 7.72
CA ALA A 16 -9.80 11.78 7.50
C ALA A 16 -9.16 10.43 7.83
N ALA A 17 -9.80 9.65 8.71
CA ALA A 17 -9.27 8.35 9.08
C ALA A 17 -8.96 7.59 7.78
N PRO A 18 -7.75 7.04 7.61
CA PRO A 18 -7.37 6.40 6.36
C PRO A 18 -8.41 5.35 6.02
N THR A 19 -8.98 5.46 4.83
CA THR A 19 -9.96 4.52 4.29
C THR A 19 -9.32 3.14 4.29
N LYS A 20 -9.79 2.28 5.18
CA LYS A 20 -9.35 0.89 5.25
C LYS A 20 -9.97 0.15 4.08
N GLU A 21 -9.13 -0.42 3.22
CA GLU A 21 -9.58 -1.23 2.10
C GLU A 21 -9.70 -2.67 2.56
N THR A 22 -10.71 -3.39 2.09
CA THR A 22 -10.91 -4.80 2.41
C THR A 22 -10.99 -5.62 1.14
N VAL A 23 -10.39 -6.81 1.16
CA VAL A 23 -10.45 -7.80 0.07
C VAL A 23 -10.86 -9.14 0.66
N THR A 24 -11.68 -9.90 -0.06
CA THR A 24 -12.05 -11.27 0.35
C THR A 24 -11.30 -12.26 -0.52
N ASP A 25 -10.62 -13.22 0.10
CA ASP A 25 -9.93 -14.28 -0.65
C ASP A 25 -10.86 -15.45 -1.01
N SER A 26 -10.36 -16.40 -1.81
CA SER A 26 -11.15 -17.57 -2.21
C SER A 26 -11.46 -18.55 -1.07
N LYS A 27 -10.81 -18.39 0.10
CA LYS A 27 -11.11 -19.15 1.33
C LYS A 27 -12.19 -18.47 2.17
N GLY A 28 -12.66 -17.29 1.77
CA GLY A 28 -13.69 -16.51 2.46
C GLY A 28 -13.15 -15.64 3.59
N ARG A 29 -11.82 -15.52 3.75
CA ARG A 29 -11.22 -14.63 4.75
C ARG A 29 -11.31 -13.18 4.30
N VAL A 30 -11.55 -12.27 5.23
CA VAL A 30 -11.58 -10.82 4.97
C VAL A 30 -10.23 -10.22 5.34
N ILE A 31 -9.49 -9.73 4.36
CA ILE A 31 -8.17 -9.13 4.55
C ILE A 31 -8.31 -7.61 4.51
N THR A 32 -7.99 -6.95 5.61
CA THR A 32 -7.96 -5.48 5.67
C THR A 32 -6.56 -4.99 5.33
N LEU A 33 -6.50 -4.05 4.40
CA LEU A 33 -5.27 -3.44 3.89
C LEU A 33 -5.09 -2.02 4.43
N ARG A 34 -3.88 -1.74 4.92
CA ARG A 34 -3.39 -0.40 5.26
C ARG A 34 -2.65 0.21 4.07
N GLN A 35 -2.73 1.53 3.94
CA GLN A 35 -1.80 2.27 3.10
C GLN A 35 -0.46 2.43 3.82
N LEU A 36 0.64 2.17 3.13
CA LEU A 36 1.98 2.36 3.69
C LEU A 36 2.47 3.78 3.43
N ASP A 37 2.77 4.50 4.50
CA ASP A 37 3.46 5.80 4.41
C ASP A 37 4.95 5.64 4.01
N PRO A 38 5.64 6.71 3.58
CA PRO A 38 7.04 6.61 3.14
C PRO A 38 8.00 6.07 4.21
N LEU A 39 7.75 6.34 5.50
CA LEU A 39 8.57 5.81 6.59
C LEU A 39 8.36 4.31 6.76
N GLN A 40 7.12 3.84 6.65
CA GLN A 40 6.77 2.42 6.68
C GLN A 40 7.37 1.67 5.48
N GLN A 41 7.32 2.25 4.28
CA GLN A 41 7.97 1.69 3.09
C GLN A 41 9.49 1.59 3.27
N ALA A 42 10.14 2.63 3.79
CA ALA A 42 11.58 2.60 4.08
C ALA A 42 11.93 1.54 5.13
N ARG A 43 11.10 1.39 6.17
CA ARG A 43 11.27 0.34 7.18
C ARG A 43 11.12 -1.05 6.61
N LEU A 44 10.19 -1.27 5.69
CA LEU A 44 10.04 -2.54 4.99
C LEU A 44 11.29 -2.90 4.18
N VAL A 45 11.85 -1.94 3.43
CA VAL A 45 13.10 -2.13 2.69
C VAL A 45 14.24 -2.56 3.62
N MET A 46 14.37 -1.92 4.79
CA MET A 46 15.37 -2.30 5.78
C MET A 46 15.08 -3.67 6.41
N ALA A 47 13.82 -4.00 6.67
CA ALA A 47 13.40 -5.29 7.22
C ALA A 47 13.71 -6.47 6.29
N VAL A 48 13.56 -6.25 4.98
CA VAL A 48 13.85 -7.23 3.92
C VAL A 48 15.36 -7.36 3.66
N GLY A 49 16.11 -6.27 3.82
CA GLY A 49 17.56 -6.23 3.60
C GLY A 49 17.93 -5.88 2.16
N GLY A 50 19.09 -5.23 1.98
CA GLY A 50 19.48 -4.56 0.72
C GLY A 50 19.48 -5.47 -0.51
N ASP A 51 20.02 -6.68 -0.40
CA ASP A 51 20.13 -7.60 -1.53
C ASP A 51 18.76 -8.06 -2.04
N VAL A 52 17.84 -8.39 -1.12
CA VAL A 52 16.48 -8.83 -1.47
C VAL A 52 15.63 -7.65 -1.90
N ALA A 53 15.81 -6.48 -1.27
CA ALA A 53 15.11 -5.26 -1.64
C ALA A 53 15.47 -4.75 -3.05
N ALA A 54 16.66 -5.08 -3.56
CA ALA A 54 17.04 -4.78 -4.93
C ALA A 54 16.21 -5.58 -5.97
N ASN A 55 15.56 -6.67 -5.57
CA ASN A 55 14.64 -7.41 -6.41
C ASN A 55 13.26 -6.74 -6.42
N ALA A 56 13.06 -5.84 -7.38
CA ALA A 56 11.79 -5.14 -7.57
C ALA A 56 10.60 -6.08 -7.77
N THR A 57 10.81 -7.25 -8.40
CA THR A 57 9.74 -8.25 -8.58
C THR A 57 9.32 -8.84 -7.24
N TYR A 58 10.29 -9.15 -6.37
CA TYR A 58 10.01 -9.61 -5.01
C TYR A 58 9.29 -8.52 -4.19
N MET A 59 9.80 -7.30 -4.23
CA MET A 59 9.23 -6.19 -3.47
C MET A 59 7.78 -5.89 -3.89
N ASN A 60 7.52 -5.77 -5.19
CA ASN A 60 6.21 -5.39 -5.70
C ASN A 60 5.21 -6.55 -5.70
N GLY A 61 5.65 -7.77 -5.99
CA GLY A 61 4.77 -8.94 -6.09
C GLY A 61 4.47 -9.62 -4.76
N PHE A 62 5.31 -9.40 -3.73
CA PHE A 62 5.24 -10.13 -2.47
C PHE A 62 5.38 -9.22 -1.26
N ALA A 63 6.51 -8.51 -1.12
CA ALA A 63 6.84 -7.85 0.14
C ALA A 63 5.87 -6.70 0.47
N LEU A 64 5.60 -5.81 -0.48
CA LEU A 64 4.69 -4.69 -0.32
C LEU A 64 3.24 -5.15 -0.07
N PRO A 65 2.64 -6.02 -0.92
CA PRO A 65 1.29 -6.53 -0.68
C PRO A 65 1.13 -7.19 0.70
N ALA A 66 2.11 -7.99 1.13
CA ALA A 66 2.08 -8.64 2.44
C ALA A 66 2.21 -7.64 3.59
N ALA A 67 3.07 -6.62 3.47
CA ALA A 67 3.23 -5.58 4.48
C ALA A 67 2.02 -4.64 4.61
N MET A 68 1.20 -4.55 3.56
CA MET A 68 -0.06 -3.82 3.57
C MET A 68 -1.15 -4.51 4.41
N VAL A 69 -0.98 -5.77 4.82
CA VAL A 69 -1.99 -6.44 5.63
C VAL A 69 -2.04 -5.83 7.04
N GLU A 70 -3.24 -5.51 7.50
CA GLU A 70 -3.51 -5.01 8.85
C GLU A 70 -4.36 -5.98 9.67
N TYR A 71 -5.41 -6.55 9.05
CA TYR A 71 -6.19 -7.62 9.66
C TYR A 71 -6.41 -8.76 8.67
N ILE A 72 -6.52 -9.96 9.20
CA ILE A 72 -7.17 -11.09 8.52
C ILE A 72 -8.28 -11.52 9.47
N ASP A 73 -9.52 -11.34 9.04
CA ASP A 73 -10.71 -11.46 9.88
C ASP A 73 -10.59 -10.56 11.14
N GLU A 74 -10.48 -11.15 12.33
CA GLU A 74 -10.32 -10.42 13.60
C GLU A 74 -8.85 -10.33 14.07
N ASP A 75 -7.93 -11.05 13.42
CA ASP A 75 -6.53 -11.12 13.82
C ASP A 75 -5.75 -9.91 13.30
N TYR A 76 -5.18 -9.14 14.23
CA TYR A 76 -4.33 -7.99 13.90
C TYR A 76 -2.91 -8.41 13.55
N TYR A 77 -2.36 -7.81 12.50
CA TYR A 77 -0.97 -7.95 12.09
C TYR A 77 -0.31 -6.60 11.96
N GLY A 78 0.79 -6.40 12.71
CA GLY A 78 1.63 -5.21 12.59
C GLY A 78 2.48 -5.19 11.32
N LEU A 79 3.08 -4.05 11.01
CA LEU A 79 4.06 -3.94 9.91
C LEU A 79 5.26 -4.88 10.17
N PRO A 80 5.66 -5.74 9.22
CA PRO A 80 6.83 -6.59 9.38
C PRO A 80 8.10 -5.77 9.63
N GLY A 81 8.78 -6.06 10.74
CA GLY A 81 10.05 -5.46 11.14
C GLY A 81 11.27 -6.28 10.75
N THR A 82 11.08 -7.53 10.32
CA THR A 82 12.14 -8.43 9.85
C THR A 82 11.68 -9.28 8.67
N ILE A 83 12.63 -9.82 7.89
CA ILE A 83 12.33 -10.75 6.79
C ILE A 83 11.56 -11.98 7.27
N THR A 84 11.87 -12.53 8.44
CA THR A 84 11.15 -13.68 9.01
C THR A 84 9.69 -13.37 9.30
N GLN A 85 9.38 -12.16 9.77
CA GLN A 85 7.98 -11.74 9.98
C GLN A 85 7.24 -11.60 8.65
N LEU A 86 7.92 -11.08 7.62
CA LEU A 86 7.36 -10.98 6.28
C LEU A 86 7.06 -12.37 5.68
N GLU A 87 8.01 -13.31 5.78
CA GLU A 87 7.83 -14.70 5.35
C GLU A 87 6.69 -15.39 6.10
N GLY A 88 6.56 -15.12 7.40
CA GLY A 88 5.43 -15.57 8.21
C GLY A 88 4.10 -15.07 7.65
N MET A 89 4.01 -13.78 7.32
CA MET A 89 2.81 -13.21 6.69
C MET A 89 2.53 -13.84 5.32
N LEU A 90 3.54 -14.01 4.46
CA LEU A 90 3.40 -14.68 3.17
C LEU A 90 2.86 -16.11 3.33
N LYS A 91 3.33 -16.83 4.34
CA LYS A 91 2.84 -18.18 4.66
C LYS A 91 1.39 -18.19 5.14
N ILE A 92 0.99 -17.22 5.97
CA ILE A 92 -0.38 -17.08 6.46
C ILE A 92 -1.34 -16.75 5.31
N LEU A 93 -0.96 -15.80 4.45
CA LEU A 93 -1.75 -15.42 3.28
C LEU A 93 -1.88 -16.59 2.30
N GLY A 94 -0.78 -17.30 2.06
CA GLY A 94 -0.72 -18.34 1.05
C GLY A 94 -1.03 -17.81 -0.35
N THR A 95 -1.28 -18.73 -1.28
CA THR A 95 -1.58 -18.38 -2.67
C THR A 95 -2.88 -17.59 -2.79
N GLU A 96 -3.91 -17.96 -2.04
CA GLU A 96 -5.25 -17.39 -2.13
C GLU A 96 -5.30 -15.95 -1.63
N GLY A 97 -4.68 -15.68 -0.48
CA GLY A 97 -4.59 -14.33 0.08
C GLY A 97 -3.77 -13.42 -0.81
N MET A 98 -2.60 -13.88 -1.26
CA MET A 98 -1.74 -13.09 -2.15
C MET A 98 -2.41 -12.80 -3.51
N ALA A 99 -3.13 -13.78 -4.07
CA ALA A 99 -3.85 -13.57 -5.33
C ALA A 99 -4.96 -12.50 -5.18
N ALA A 100 -5.74 -12.56 -4.10
CA ALA A 100 -6.80 -11.58 -3.84
C ALA A 100 -6.25 -10.15 -3.69
N ILE A 101 -5.15 -9.98 -2.92
CA ILE A 101 -4.51 -8.68 -2.74
C ILE A 101 -3.93 -8.17 -4.07
N ASN A 102 -3.21 -9.02 -4.80
CA ASN A 102 -2.56 -8.61 -6.05
C ASN A 102 -3.59 -8.20 -7.13
N LEU A 103 -4.71 -8.94 -7.24
CA LEU A 103 -5.81 -8.58 -8.14
C LEU A 103 -6.45 -7.25 -7.76
N HIS A 104 -6.68 -7.02 -6.47
CA HIS A 104 -7.20 -5.74 -5.97
C HIS A 104 -6.27 -4.57 -6.29
N MET A 105 -4.96 -4.74 -6.05
CA MET A 105 -3.96 -3.72 -6.37
C MET A 105 -3.86 -3.44 -7.87
N LEU A 106 -3.95 -4.47 -8.70
CA LEU A 106 -3.95 -4.32 -10.16
C LEU A 106 -5.17 -3.51 -10.62
N ALA A 107 -6.37 -3.88 -10.17
CA ALA A 107 -7.60 -3.16 -10.51
C ALA A 107 -7.54 -1.68 -10.08
N LYS A 108 -6.96 -1.41 -8.91
CA LYS A 108 -6.75 -0.04 -8.42
C LYS A 108 -5.77 0.75 -9.28
N PHE A 109 -4.68 0.12 -9.70
CA PHE A 109 -3.71 0.75 -10.60
C PHE A 109 -4.32 1.07 -11.96
N GLU A 110 -5.12 0.16 -12.52
CA GLU A 110 -5.84 0.38 -13.78
C GLU A 110 -6.84 1.55 -13.66
N ALA A 111 -7.62 1.61 -12.58
CA ALA A 111 -8.54 2.71 -12.32
C ALA A 111 -7.83 4.07 -12.23
N MET A 112 -6.71 4.15 -11.51
CA MET A 112 -5.91 5.37 -11.41
C MET A 112 -5.33 5.80 -12.75
N LYS A 113 -4.90 4.84 -13.58
CA LYS A 113 -4.38 5.12 -14.92
C LYS A 113 -5.47 5.70 -15.82
N GLU A 114 -6.67 5.12 -15.82
CA GLU A 114 -7.80 5.65 -16.58
C GLU A 114 -8.19 7.07 -16.16
N GLU A 115 -8.18 7.37 -14.86
CA GLU A 115 -8.45 8.71 -14.36
C GLU A 115 -7.37 9.72 -14.80
N ALA A 116 -6.10 9.32 -14.75
CA ALA A 116 -5.00 10.16 -15.22
C ALA A 116 -5.10 10.44 -16.73
N ASP A 117 -5.43 9.43 -17.53
CA ASP A 117 -5.59 9.56 -18.98
C ASP A 117 -6.77 10.50 -19.33
N LYS A 118 -7.91 10.37 -18.63
CA LYS A 118 -9.06 11.27 -18.79
C LYS A 118 -8.73 12.70 -18.39
N ALA A 119 -7.99 12.89 -17.29
CA ALA A 119 -7.55 14.20 -16.85
C ALA A 119 -6.64 14.87 -17.89
N ALA A 120 -5.68 14.13 -18.45
CA ALA A 120 -4.79 14.62 -19.49
C ALA A 120 -5.56 15.05 -20.75
N GLN A 121 -6.49 14.22 -21.23
CA GLN A 121 -7.33 14.54 -22.39
C GLN A 121 -8.21 15.76 -22.16
N SER A 122 -8.77 15.92 -20.96
CA SER A 122 -9.58 17.08 -20.61
C SER A 122 -8.77 18.38 -20.58
N ALA A 123 -7.53 18.33 -20.08
CA ALA A 123 -6.62 19.47 -20.04
C ALA A 123 -6.20 19.91 -21.46
N GLU A 124 -5.90 18.94 -22.34
CA GLU A 124 -5.58 19.21 -23.75
C GLU A 124 -6.77 19.84 -24.50
N GLN A 125 -7.99 19.34 -24.29
CA GLN A 125 -9.20 19.91 -24.89
C GLN A 125 -9.52 21.32 -24.39
N ALA A 126 -9.19 21.65 -23.14
CA ALA A 126 -9.35 22.99 -22.59
C ALA A 126 -8.29 23.98 -23.13
N ALA A 127 -7.07 23.50 -23.36
CA ALA A 127 -5.98 24.30 -23.94
C ALA A 127 -6.22 24.62 -25.43
N ALA A 128 -6.82 23.71 -26.19
CA ALA A 128 -7.12 23.90 -27.61
C ALA A 128 -8.29 24.87 -27.91
N LYS A 129 -9.02 25.32 -26.87
CA LYS A 129 -10.17 26.23 -26.99
C LYS A 129 -9.88 27.67 -26.55
N ASN A 130 -8.66 27.97 -26.09
CA ASN A 130 -8.16 29.34 -25.83
C ASN A 130 -7.23 29.79 -26.95
#